data_AF-A0A1V5F169-F1
#
_entry.id   AF-A0A1V5F169-F1
#
_cell.length_a   1.000
_cell.length_b   1.000
_cell.length_c   1.000
_cell.angle_alpha   90.00
_cell.angle_beta   90.00
_cell.angle_gamma   90.00
#
_symmetry.space_group_name_H-M   'P 1'
#
loop_
_entity.id
_entity.type
_entity.pdbx_description
1 polymer ?
#
loop_
_entity_poly.entity_id
_entity_poly.type
_entity_poly.pdbx_seq_one_letter_code
_entity_poly.pdbx_strand_id
1 'polypeptide(L)'
;MFMAGLAAGGLALRAVPGRPLRGAAVCEGLLALLALGMAAAVPALLNQGLALHPLWRRSFFYGAMAAAGVLSGAQFALASHLWRSERPDVQRAAGGLEAADHLGAALGAIVFAIPLLPALGFAGAFLAIFALKAAGLPICAWPRR
;
A
#
# COMPACT_ATOMS: atom_id res chain seq x y z
N MET A 1 -13.04 6.62 -1.87
CA MET A 1 -11.76 7.28 -1.54
C MET A 1 -10.54 6.50 -2.01
N PHE A 2 -10.43 5.20 -1.74
CA PHE A 2 -9.26 4.42 -2.15
C PHE A 2 -8.98 4.47 -3.67
N MET A 3 -9.97 4.15 -4.52
CA MET A 3 -9.80 4.19 -5.99
C MET A 3 -9.48 5.59 -6.52
N ALA A 4 -10.11 6.63 -5.95
CA ALA A 4 -9.80 8.02 -6.28
C ALA A 4 -8.36 8.40 -5.89
N GLY A 5 -7.90 7.94 -4.72
CA GLY A 5 -6.52 8.08 -4.28
C GLY A 5 -5.56 7.34 -5.22
N LEU A 6 -5.89 6.11 -5.62
CA LEU A 6 -5.09 5.31 -6.55
C LEU A 6 -4.90 6.01 -7.89
N ALA A 7 -5.99 6.54 -8.47
CA ALA A 7 -5.90 7.36 -9.67
C ALA A 7 -5.03 8.61 -9.46
N ALA A 8 -5.24 9.34 -8.36
CA ALA A 8 -4.47 10.54 -8.04
C ALA A 8 -2.97 10.26 -7.86
N GLY A 9 -2.60 9.19 -7.16
CA GLY A 9 -1.21 8.77 -6.96
C GLY A 9 -0.52 8.36 -8.25
N GLY A 10 -1.21 7.61 -9.11
CA GLY A 10 -0.69 7.23 -10.42
C GLY A 10 -0.48 8.44 -11.35
N LEU A 11 -1.39 9.42 -11.30
CA LEU A 11 -1.25 10.68 -12.04
C LEU A 11 -0.13 11.56 -11.50
N ALA A 12 -0.03 11.73 -10.17
CA ALA A 12 0.98 12.58 -9.54
C ALA A 12 2.40 12.12 -9.89
N LEU A 13 2.63 10.82 -9.98
CA LEU A 13 3.94 10.28 -10.30
C LEU A 13 4.33 10.40 -11.78
N ARG A 14 3.36 10.55 -12.70
CA ARG A 14 3.68 10.88 -14.11
C ARG A 14 4.48 12.20 -14.23
N ALA A 15 4.34 13.09 -13.25
CA ALA A 15 5.02 14.39 -13.23
C ALA A 15 6.41 14.35 -12.57
N VAL A 16 6.85 13.23 -11.98
CA VAL A 16 8.13 13.14 -11.26
C VAL A 16 9.14 12.31 -12.06
N PRO A 17 10.05 12.94 -12.82
CA PRO A 17 11.14 12.23 -13.48
C PRO A 17 12.25 11.86 -12.49
N GLY A 18 12.73 10.61 -12.59
CA GLY A 18 14.01 10.19 -12.05
C GLY A 18 13.95 9.33 -10.78
N ARG A 19 14.49 8.11 -10.89
CA ARG A 19 14.73 7.12 -9.82
C ARG A 19 13.50 6.32 -9.37
N PRO A 20 12.92 5.48 -10.26
CA PRO A 20 11.74 4.67 -9.95
C PRO A 20 11.93 3.71 -8.76
N LEU A 21 13.13 3.15 -8.57
CA LEU A 21 13.42 2.28 -7.42
C LEU A 21 13.39 3.05 -6.09
N ARG A 22 13.95 4.26 -6.04
CA ARG A 22 13.91 5.10 -4.83
C ARG A 22 12.49 5.54 -4.54
N GLY A 23 11.71 5.90 -5.57
CA GLY A 23 10.29 6.17 -5.42
C GLY A 23 9.52 4.98 -4.84
N ALA A 24 9.83 3.77 -5.33
CA ALA A 24 9.18 2.54 -4.84
C ALA A 24 9.53 2.27 -3.39
N ALA A 25 10.80 2.43 -3.00
CA ALA A 25 11.24 2.32 -1.61
C ALA A 25 10.53 3.33 -0.69
N VAL A 26 10.35 4.59 -1.15
CA VAL A 26 9.62 5.60 -0.39
C VAL A 26 8.15 5.21 -0.24
N CYS A 27 7.48 4.76 -1.30
CA CYS A 27 6.09 4.32 -1.22
C CYS A 27 5.91 3.12 -0.28
N GLU A 28 6.79 2.12 -0.38
CA GLU A 28 6.83 0.96 0.51
C GLU A 28 7.03 1.38 1.96
N GLY A 29 7.99 2.26 2.24
CA GLY A 29 8.27 2.77 3.58
C GLY A 29 7.10 3.57 4.15
N LEU A 30 6.47 4.43 3.36
CA LEU A 30 5.31 5.21 3.78
C LEU A 30 4.08 4.32 4.03
N LEU A 31 3.86 3.29 3.21
CA LEU A 31 2.81 2.29 3.46
C LEU A 31 3.08 1.47 4.72
N ALA A 32 4.34 1.10 4.96
CA ALA A 32 4.74 0.43 6.20
C ALA A 32 4.45 1.33 7.41
N LEU A 33 4.89 2.59 7.39
CA LEU A 33 4.65 3.54 8.48
C LEU A 33 3.14 3.81 8.70
N LEU A 34 2.36 3.89 7.61
CA LEU A 34 0.91 3.99 7.69
C LEU A 34 0.31 2.77 8.40
N ALA A 35 0.71 1.56 8.02
CA ALA A 35 0.27 0.32 8.65
C ALA A 35 0.66 0.28 10.14
N LEU A 36 1.90 0.65 10.48
CA LEU A 36 2.37 0.75 11.86
C LEU A 36 1.52 1.74 12.68
N GLY A 37 1.22 2.91 12.11
CA GLY A 37 0.33 3.88 12.72
C GLY A 37 -1.09 3.34 12.94
N MET A 38 -1.63 2.60 11.96
CA MET A 38 -2.94 1.96 12.08
C MET A 38 -2.97 0.84 13.14
N ALA A 39 -1.86 0.14 13.36
CA ALA A 39 -1.76 -0.91 14.38
C ALA A 39 -2.04 -0.37 15.79
N ALA A 40 -1.66 0.87 16.08
CA ALA A 40 -1.98 1.53 17.34
C ALA A 40 -3.33 2.28 17.28
N ALA A 41 -3.57 3.02 16.19
CA ALA A 41 -4.72 3.91 16.09
C ALA A 41 -6.06 3.16 16.05
N VAL A 42 -6.17 2.07 15.29
CA VAL A 42 -7.44 1.36 15.13
C VAL A 42 -7.92 0.71 16.43
N PRO A 43 -7.11 -0.04 17.19
CA PRO A 43 -7.50 -0.55 18.49
C PRO A 43 -7.83 0.57 19.49
N ALA A 44 -7.07 1.67 19.50
CA ALA A 44 -7.32 2.80 20.40
C ALA A 44 -8.68 3.47 20.10
N LEU A 45 -9.02 3.63 18.82
CA LEU A 45 -10.31 4.17 18.40
C LEU A 45 -11.48 3.23 18.70
N LEU A 46 -11.32 1.93 18.48
CA LEU A 46 -12.40 0.96 18.61
C LEU A 46 -12.63 0.50 20.06
N ASN A 47 -11.56 0.25 20.82
CA ASN A 47 -11.64 -0.42 22.12
C ASN A 47 -11.40 0.50 23.32
N GLN A 48 -10.53 1.51 23.18
CA GLN A 48 -10.15 2.37 24.32
C GLN A 48 -11.08 3.56 24.51
N GLY A 49 -12.21 3.61 23.80
CA GLY A 49 -13.21 4.63 24.01
C GLY A 49 -12.70 6.05 23.79
N LEU A 50 -11.65 6.25 22.96
CA LEU A 50 -11.25 7.58 22.50
C LEU A 50 -12.51 8.26 21.95
N ALA A 51 -13.06 9.17 22.75
CA ALA A 51 -14.34 9.83 22.52
C ALA A 51 -14.18 10.91 21.45
N LEU A 52 -13.53 10.57 20.33
CA LEU A 52 -13.54 11.37 19.14
C LEU A 52 -14.98 11.41 18.63
N HIS A 53 -15.43 12.62 18.33
CA HIS A 53 -16.70 12.85 17.68
C HIS A 53 -16.83 11.93 16.43
N PRO A 54 -18.01 11.34 16.16
CA PRO A 54 -18.20 10.40 15.06
C PRO A 54 -17.68 10.90 13.70
N LEU A 55 -17.79 12.20 13.45
CA LEU A 55 -17.24 12.84 12.25
C LEU A 55 -15.71 12.71 12.15
N TRP A 56 -14.97 12.95 13.24
CA TRP A 56 -13.51 12.85 13.24
C TRP A 56 -13.04 11.42 13.01
N ARG A 57 -13.72 10.44 13.63
CA ARG A 57 -13.45 9.02 13.42
C ARG A 57 -13.65 8.62 11.96
N ARG A 58 -14.75 9.06 11.35
CA ARG A 58 -15.06 8.80 9.94
C ARG A 58 -14.05 9.45 9.00
N SER A 59 -13.71 10.72 9.25
CA SER A 59 -12.70 11.45 8.48
C SER A 59 -11.33 10.80 8.57
N PHE A 60 -10.94 10.28 9.74
CA PHE A 60 -9.68 9.55 9.92
C PHE A 60 -9.62 8.32 9.01
N PHE A 61 -10.65 7.45 9.02
CA PHE A 61 -10.65 6.26 8.18
C PHE A 61 -10.67 6.59 6.69
N TYR A 62 -11.43 7.60 6.27
CA TYR A 62 -11.41 8.05 4.88
C TYR A 62 -10.09 8.67 4.45
N GLY A 63 -9.45 9.43 5.34
CA GLY A 63 -8.11 9.98 5.13
C GLY A 63 -7.07 8.87 5.00
N ALA A 64 -7.08 7.89 5.90
CA ALA A 64 -6.19 6.73 5.84
C ALA A 64 -6.40 5.92 4.56
N MET A 65 -7.66 5.67 4.16
CA MET A 65 -7.97 5.01 2.89
C MET A 65 -7.51 5.81 1.67
N ALA A 66 -7.67 7.13 1.69
CA ALA A 66 -7.20 7.99 0.61
C ALA A 66 -5.67 7.97 0.51
N ALA A 67 -4.97 8.09 1.65
CA ALA A 67 -3.51 8.02 1.72
C ALA A 67 -2.97 6.67 1.24
N ALA A 68 -3.56 5.57 1.70
CA ALA A 68 -3.24 4.22 1.20
C ALA A 68 -3.45 4.13 -0.32
N GLY A 69 -4.59 4.62 -0.81
CA GLY A 69 -4.88 4.69 -2.25
C GLY A 69 -3.82 5.46 -3.03
N VAL A 70 -3.47 6.67 -2.61
CA VAL A 70 -2.45 7.51 -3.26
C VAL A 70 -1.09 6.81 -3.31
N LEU A 71 -0.65 6.24 -2.18
CA LEU A 71 0.64 5.55 -2.13
C LEU A 71 0.65 4.30 -3.00
N SER A 72 -0.43 3.50 -2.98
CA SER A 72 -0.58 2.33 -3.86
C SER A 72 -0.62 2.72 -5.34
N GLY A 73 -1.32 3.80 -5.70
CA GLY A 73 -1.35 4.30 -7.08
C GLY A 73 -0.01 4.79 -7.59
N ALA A 74 0.74 5.51 -6.76
CA ALA A 74 2.10 5.91 -7.06
C ALA A 74 3.01 4.68 -7.22
N GLN A 75 2.90 3.69 -6.33
CA GLN A 75 3.65 2.44 -6.42
C GLN A 75 3.33 1.67 -7.70
N PHE A 76 2.05 1.60 -8.11
CA PHE A 76 1.64 0.93 -9.34
C PHE A 76 2.22 1.62 -10.58
N ALA A 77 2.22 2.95 -10.64
CA ALA A 77 2.83 3.71 -11.72
C ALA A 77 4.36 3.51 -11.79
N LEU A 78 5.04 3.47 -10.65
CA LEU A 78 6.48 3.14 -10.55
C LEU A 78 6.77 1.73 -11.05
N ALA A 79 5.99 0.75 -10.60
CA ALA A 79 6.12 -0.65 -11.01
C ALA A 79 5.90 -0.81 -12.51
N SER A 80 4.89 -0.14 -13.08
CA SER A 80 4.65 -0.11 -14.52
C SER A 80 5.85 0.46 -15.28
N HIS A 81 6.45 1.55 -14.80
CA HIS A 81 7.63 2.15 -15.42
C HIS A 81 8.84 1.19 -15.39
N LEU A 82 9.12 0.56 -14.25
CA LEU A 82 10.19 -0.44 -14.11
C LEU A 82 9.96 -1.65 -15.03
N TRP A 83 8.75 -2.20 -15.02
CA TRP A 83 8.43 -3.40 -15.78
C TRP A 83 8.48 -3.17 -17.29
N ARG A 84 8.01 -2.00 -17.76
CA ARG A 84 8.11 -1.59 -19.16
C ARG A 84 9.56 -1.35 -19.61
N SER A 85 10.45 -0.93 -18.69
CA SER A 85 11.86 -0.75 -19.02
C SER A 85 12.58 -2.07 -19.32
N GLU A 86 12.10 -3.18 -18.76
CA GLU A 86 12.67 -4.53 -18.96
C GLU A 86 11.91 -5.35 -20.03
N ARG A 87 10.68 -4.96 -20.40
CA ARG A 87 9.87 -5.65 -21.40
C ARG A 87 9.29 -4.68 -22.44
N PRO A 88 9.71 -4.75 -23.71
CA PRO A 88 9.25 -3.83 -24.76
C PRO A 88 7.78 -4.04 -25.17
N ASP A 89 7.22 -5.24 -24.94
CA ASP A 89 5.80 -5.53 -25.22
C ASP A 89 4.91 -4.95 -24.11
N VAL A 90 4.23 -3.85 -24.45
CA VAL A 90 3.32 -3.12 -23.56
C VAL A 90 2.14 -3.99 -23.11
N GLN A 91 1.59 -4.85 -23.97
CA GLN A 91 0.44 -5.68 -23.62
C GLN A 91 0.83 -6.73 -22.59
N ARG A 92 1.97 -7.39 -22.79
CA ARG A 92 2.49 -8.37 -21.82
C ARG A 92 2.92 -7.73 -20.50
N ALA A 93 3.48 -6.52 -20.55
CA ALA A 93 3.87 -5.79 -19.34
C ALA A 93 2.64 -5.36 -18.51
N ALA A 94 1.63 -4.78 -19.17
CA ALA A 94 0.40 -4.37 -18.50
C ALA A 94 -0.38 -5.57 -17.95
N GLY A 95 -0.59 -6.60 -18.76
CA GLY A 95 -1.30 -7.81 -18.32
C GLY A 95 -0.60 -8.53 -17.16
N GLY A 96 0.74 -8.59 -17.18
CA GLY A 96 1.51 -9.18 -16.08
C GLY A 96 1.41 -8.38 -14.77
N LEU A 97 1.42 -7.05 -14.87
CA LEU A 97 1.28 -6.17 -13.70
C LEU A 97 -0.12 -6.25 -13.09
N GLU A 98 -1.17 -6.23 -13.91
CA GLU A 98 -2.57 -6.40 -13.46
C GLU A 98 -2.79 -7.78 -12.83
N ALA A 99 -2.27 -8.84 -13.45
CA ALA A 99 -2.34 -10.19 -12.88
C ALA A 99 -1.64 -10.27 -11.51
N ALA A 100 -0.47 -9.64 -11.37
CA ALA A 100 0.26 -9.59 -10.11
C ALA A 100 -0.50 -8.80 -9.02
N ASP A 101 -1.11 -7.66 -9.37
CA ASP A 101 -1.91 -6.85 -8.45
C ASP A 101 -3.15 -7.62 -7.97
N HIS A 102 -3.92 -8.19 -8.89
CA HIS A 102 -5.11 -8.97 -8.53
C HIS A 102 -4.78 -10.23 -7.75
N LEU A 103 -3.72 -10.97 -8.12
CA LEU A 103 -3.29 -12.14 -7.37
C LEU A 103 -2.83 -11.75 -5.96
N GLY A 104 -2.05 -10.68 -5.84
CA GLY A 104 -1.61 -10.14 -4.55
C GLY A 104 -2.79 -9.69 -3.68
N ALA A 105 -3.76 -8.99 -4.26
CA ALA A 105 -4.97 -8.55 -3.57
C ALA A 105 -5.85 -9.73 -3.13
N ALA A 106 -6.03 -10.73 -3.98
CA ALA A 106 -6.79 -11.94 -3.65
C ALA A 106 -6.12 -12.74 -2.53
N LEU A 107 -4.82 -13.02 -2.63
CA LEU A 107 -4.06 -13.69 -1.58
C LEU A 107 -4.05 -12.88 -0.29
N GLY A 108 -3.85 -11.56 -0.38
CA GLY A 108 -3.90 -10.65 0.76
C GLY A 108 -5.26 -10.71 1.45
N ALA A 109 -6.37 -10.64 0.70
CA ALA A 109 -7.71 -10.73 1.26
C ALA A 109 -7.93 -12.08 1.96
N ILE A 110 -7.55 -13.19 1.34
CA ILE A 110 -7.68 -14.54 1.92
C ILE A 110 -6.86 -14.66 3.20
N VAL A 111 -5.57 -14.30 3.16
CA VAL A 111 -4.64 -14.46 4.29
C VAL A 111 -4.96 -13.49 5.41
N PHE A 112 -5.27 -12.23 5.13
CA PHE A 112 -5.53 -11.24 6.17
C PHE A 112 -6.93 -11.33 6.76
N ALA A 113 -7.98 -11.54 5.95
CA ALA A 113 -9.34 -11.52 6.44
C ALA A 113 -9.78 -12.81 7.15
N ILE A 114 -9.26 -13.97 6.73
CA ILE A 114 -9.73 -15.28 7.23
C ILE A 114 -8.92 -15.74 8.45
N PRO A 115 -7.59 -16.00 8.38
CA PRO A 115 -6.84 -16.45 9.55
C PRO A 115 -6.23 -15.30 10.38
N LEU A 116 -5.60 -14.30 9.75
CA LEU A 116 -4.79 -13.32 10.50
C LEU A 116 -5.63 -12.37 11.36
N LEU A 117 -6.69 -11.78 10.80
CA LEU A 117 -7.50 -10.81 11.54
C LEU A 117 -8.22 -11.45 12.74
N PRO A 118 -8.86 -12.64 12.63
CA PRO A 118 -9.44 -13.29 13.81
C PRO A 118 -8.42 -13.77 14.83
N ALA A 119 -7.24 -14.25 14.40
CA ALA A 119 -6.23 -14.76 15.31
C ALA A 119 -5.43 -13.66 16.02
N LEU A 120 -5.12 -12.56 15.33
CA LEU A 120 -4.21 -11.51 15.81
C LEU A 120 -4.91 -10.19 16.15
N GLY A 121 -6.20 -10.07 15.80
CA GLY A 121 -6.95 -8.82 15.89
C GLY A 121 -6.42 -7.73 14.94
N PHE A 122 -6.98 -6.52 15.03
CA PHE A 122 -6.59 -5.39 14.17
C PHE A 122 -5.11 -5.01 14.33
N ALA A 123 -4.60 -4.94 15.57
CA ALA A 123 -3.22 -4.56 15.84
C ALA A 123 -2.23 -5.50 15.15
N GLY A 124 -2.37 -6.80 15.37
CA GLY A 124 -1.47 -7.79 14.79
C GLY A 124 -1.62 -7.92 13.28
N ALA A 125 -2.84 -7.78 12.73
CA ALA A 125 -3.03 -7.73 11.28
C ALA A 125 -2.28 -6.54 10.65
N PHE A 126 -2.36 -5.34 11.22
CA PHE A 126 -1.61 -4.19 10.72
C PHE A 126 -0.09 -4.33 10.92
N LEU A 127 0.36 -4.95 12.01
CA LEU A 127 1.79 -5.26 12.22
C LEU A 127 2.31 -6.26 11.18
N ALA A 128 1.50 -7.24 10.78
CA ALA A 128 1.87 -8.16 9.70
C ALA A 128 1.96 -7.44 8.35
N ILE A 129 1.08 -6.47 8.06
CA ILE A 129 1.20 -5.61 6.87
C ILE A 129 2.47 -4.76 6.95
N PHE A 130 2.76 -4.15 8.10
CA PHE A 130 3.98 -3.39 8.34
C PHE A 130 5.22 -4.24 8.07
N ALA A 131 5.28 -5.45 8.64
CA ALA A 131 6.40 -6.36 8.43
C ALA A 131 6.56 -6.75 6.95
N LEU A 132 5.47 -7.05 6.26
CA LEU A 132 5.49 -7.39 4.83
C LEU A 132 6.02 -6.21 3.98
N LYS A 133 5.55 -4.98 4.24
CA LYS A 133 6.00 -3.77 3.54
C LYS A 133 7.45 -3.43 3.87
N ALA A 134 7.84 -3.54 5.14
CA ALA A 134 9.22 -3.33 5.57
C ALA A 134 10.19 -4.35 4.93
N ALA A 135 9.77 -5.62 4.80
CA ALA A 135 10.54 -6.66 4.12
C ALA A 135 10.72 -6.40 2.61
N GLY A 136 9.88 -5.56 1.99
CA GLY A 136 10.04 -5.12 0.61
C GLY A 136 11.13 -4.05 0.41
N LEU A 137 11.50 -3.29 1.46
CA LEU A 137 12.47 -2.20 1.35
C LEU A 137 13.87 -2.66 0.88
N PRO A 138 14.45 -3.77 1.39
CA PRO A 138 15.73 -4.27 0.89
C PRO A 138 15.69 -4.61 -0.61
N ILE A 139 14.54 -5.05 -1.12
CA ILE A 139 14.37 -5.38 -2.55
C ILE A 139 14.46 -4.12 -3.41
N CYS A 140 13.90 -3.01 -2.93
CA CYS A 140 14.00 -1.72 -3.61
C CYS A 140 15.38 -1.07 -3.48
N ALA A 141 16.13 -1.40 -2.42
CA ALA A 141 17.50 -0.92 -2.18
C ALA A 141 18.58 -1.79 -2.85
N TRP A 142 18.21 -2.97 -3.38
CA TRP A 142 19.17 -3.89 -3.98
C TRP A 142 19.78 -3.30 -5.26
N PRO A 143 21.13 -3.27 -5.40
CA PRO A 143 21.77 -2.81 -6.61
C PRO A 143 21.44 -3.75 -7.78
N ARG A 144 20.66 -3.27 -8.75
CA ARG A 144 20.50 -3.93 -10.05
C ARG A 144 21.72 -3.58 -10.90
N ARG A 145 22.51 -4.60 -11.26
CA ARG A 145 23.64 -4.49 -12.19
C ARG A 145 23.15 -4.24 -13.61
#